data_AF-A0A2T6AQF5-F1
#
_entry.id   AF-A0A2T6AQF5-F1
#
_cell.length_a   1.000
_cell.length_b   1.000
_cell.length_c   1.000
_cell.angle_alpha   90.00
_cell.angle_beta   90.00
_cell.angle_gamma   90.00
#
_symmetry.space_group_name_H-M   'P 1'
#
loop_
_entity.id
_entity.type
_entity.pdbx_description
1 polymer ?
#
loop_
_entity_poly.entity_id
_entity_poly.type
_entity_poly.pdbx_seq_one_letter_code
_entity_poly.pdbx_strand_id
1 'polypeptide(L)' 'MAFYDDLMTRERPSLRNWVARIVETPFDRRQRQLASQVEALRSKSDAQLAELGLQREDILFHVFGAGRR' A
#
# COMPACT_ATOMS: atom_id res chain seq x y z
N MET A 1 -28.75 -11.20 45.21
CA MET A 1 -27.57 -10.34 45.12
C MET A 1 -26.75 -10.81 43.92
N ALA A 2 -26.86 -10.11 42.80
CA ALA A 2 -26.11 -10.38 41.57
C ALA A 2 -25.50 -9.05 41.11
N PHE A 3 -24.20 -8.90 41.31
CA PHE A 3 -23.41 -7.72 40.95
C PHE A 3 -22.51 -8.08 39.76
N TYR A 4 -23.07 -8.30 38.57
CA TYR A 4 -22.27 -8.51 37.36
C TYR A 4 -23.08 -8.19 36.09
N ASP A 5 -23.63 -6.99 35.98
CA ASP A 5 -24.23 -6.56 34.70
C ASP A 5 -24.23 -5.03 34.58
N ASP A 6 -23.05 -4.39 34.66
CA ASP A 6 -22.91 -2.97 34.33
C ASP A 6 -21.47 -2.55 33.99
N LEU A 7 -20.77 -3.31 33.13
CA LEU A 7 -19.46 -2.86 32.61
C LEU A 7 -19.35 -2.88 31.07
N MET A 8 -20.40 -3.27 30.35
CA MET A 8 -20.39 -3.34 28.88
C MET A 8 -20.90 -2.06 28.19
N THR A 9 -21.37 -1.05 28.95
CA THR A 9 -22.09 0.11 28.37
C THR A 9 -21.32 1.42 28.39
N ARG A 10 -20.01 1.40 28.70
CA ARG A 10 -19.18 2.60 28.69
C ARG A 10 -18.46 2.77 27.35
N GLU A 11 -19.11 3.54 26.48
CA GLU A 11 -18.51 4.49 25.55
C GLU A 11 -17.08 4.15 25.07
N ARG A 12 -16.97 3.36 24.00
CA ARG A 12 -15.75 3.33 23.16
C ARG A 12 -16.01 4.08 21.87
N PRO A 13 -16.09 5.43 21.86
CA PRO A 13 -16.09 6.14 20.61
C PRO A 13 -14.72 5.92 19.93
N SER A 14 -14.77 5.69 18.62
CA SER A 14 -13.68 5.97 17.67
C SER A 14 -12.63 4.90 17.34
N LEU A 15 -12.38 3.81 18.08
CA LEU A 15 -11.32 2.88 17.62
C LEU A 15 -11.67 2.16 16.30
N ARG A 16 -12.91 1.69 16.13
CA ARG A 16 -13.35 1.06 14.87
C ARG A 16 -13.48 2.06 13.71
N ASN A 17 -13.92 3.29 13.99
CA ASN A 17 -14.01 4.35 12.97
C ASN A 17 -12.63 4.88 12.56
N TRP A 18 -11.68 4.95 13.48
CA TRP A 18 -10.29 5.33 13.21
C TRP A 18 -9.57 4.25 12.41
N VAL A 19 -9.79 2.97 12.74
CA VAL A 19 -9.30 1.84 11.93
C VAL A 19 -9.96 1.87 10.54
N ALA A 20 -11.26 2.10 10.41
CA ALA A 20 -11.91 2.23 9.09
C ALA A 20 -11.33 3.38 8.24
N ARG A 21 -10.93 4.49 8.87
CA ARG A 21 -10.26 5.64 8.21
C ARG A 21 -8.78 5.37 7.87
N ILE A 22 -8.14 4.43 8.56
CA ILE A 22 -6.75 3.99 8.34
C ILE A 22 -6.68 2.75 7.45
N VAL A 23 -7.79 2.04 7.25
CA VAL A 23 -7.91 0.90 6.33
C VAL A 23 -8.05 1.36 4.86
N GLU A 24 -8.06 2.66 4.58
CA GLU A 24 -7.31 3.16 3.41
C GLU A 24 -5.82 3.06 3.73
N THR A 25 -5.33 1.82 3.74
CA THR A 25 -4.02 1.51 4.29
C THR A 25 -2.92 2.31 3.59
N PRO A 26 -1.90 2.78 4.33
CA PRO A 26 -0.68 3.31 3.69
C PRO A 26 -0.07 2.29 2.72
N PHE A 27 -0.36 1.01 2.93
CA PHE A 27 -0.04 -0.09 2.02
C PHE A 27 -0.76 0.05 0.66
N ASP A 28 -2.07 0.33 0.64
CA ASP A 28 -2.84 0.60 -0.58
C ASP A 28 -2.22 1.75 -1.38
N ARG A 29 -1.81 2.84 -0.70
CA ARG A 29 -1.17 3.99 -1.36
C ARG A 29 0.17 3.60 -1.97
N ARG A 30 0.99 2.85 -1.25
CA ARG A 30 2.28 2.32 -1.78
C ARG A 30 2.06 1.38 -2.95
N GLN A 31 1.07 0.48 -2.85
CA GLN A 31 0.74 -0.45 -3.92
C GLN A 31 0.29 0.30 -5.19
N ARG A 32 -0.53 1.34 -5.05
CA ARG A 32 -0.93 2.20 -6.18
C ARG A 32 0.27 2.95 -6.77
N GLN A 33 1.16 3.48 -5.94
CA GLN A 33 2.39 4.13 -6.40
C GLN A 33 3.31 3.19 -7.16
N LEU A 34 3.48 1.95 -6.70
CA LEU A 34 4.27 0.93 -7.38
C LEU A 34 3.60 0.52 -8.69
N ALA A 35 2.28 0.35 -8.70
CA ALA A 35 1.52 0.03 -9.91
C ALA A 35 1.66 1.14 -10.97
N SER A 36 1.52 2.41 -10.60
CA SER A 36 1.72 3.54 -11.52
C SER A 36 3.16 3.63 -12.04
N GLN A 37 4.16 3.29 -11.22
CA GLN A 37 5.56 3.23 -11.67
C GLN A 37 5.78 2.11 -12.69
N VAL A 38 5.22 0.92 -12.46
CA VAL A 38 5.29 -0.19 -13.42
C VAL A 38 4.61 0.21 -14.73
N GLU A 39 3.44 0.85 -14.67
CA GLU A 39 2.71 1.29 -15.86
C GLU A 39 3.49 2.36 -16.64
N ALA A 40 4.10 3.33 -15.94
CA ALA A 40 4.95 4.36 -16.54
C ALA A 40 6.22 3.80 -17.19
N LEU A 41 6.78 2.70 -16.67
CA LEU A 41 7.90 2.00 -17.30
C LEU A 41 7.43 1.14 -18.47
N ARG A 42 6.27 0.49 -18.37
CA ARG A 42 5.71 -0.31 -19.47
C ARG A 42 5.25 0.51 -20.66
N SER A 43 4.88 1.77 -20.46
CA SER A 43 4.53 2.69 -21.55
C SER A 43 5.76 3.20 -22.31
N LYS A 44 6.98 3.02 -21.77
CA LYS A 44 8.22 3.34 -22.48
C LYS A 44 8.50 2.30 -23.58
N SER A 45 9.14 2.75 -24.66
CA SER A 45 9.67 1.85 -25.68
C SER A 45 10.92 1.14 -25.18
N ASP A 46 11.27 0.01 -25.81
CA ASP A 46 12.46 -0.76 -25.43
C ASP A 46 13.76 0.07 -25.53
N ALA A 47 13.83 1.01 -26.48
CA ALA A 47 14.95 1.95 -26.57
C ALA A 47 15.04 2.87 -25.34
N GLN A 48 13.90 3.42 -24.88
CA GLN A 48 13.87 4.28 -23.68
C GLN A 48 14.16 3.49 -22.40
N LEU A 49 13.79 2.21 -22.34
CA LEU A 49 14.16 1.33 -21.24
C LEU A 49 15.67 1.04 -21.25
N ALA A 50 16.25 0.82 -22.43
CA ALA A 50 17.69 0.60 -22.58
C ALA A 50 18.52 1.83 -22.17
N GLU A 51 18.05 3.06 -22.42
CA GLU A 51 18.67 4.29 -21.91
C GLU A 51 18.70 4.35 -20.37
N LEU A 52 17.71 3.75 -19.71
CA LEU A 52 17.65 3.60 -18.26
C LEU A 52 18.46 2.38 -17.75
N GLY A 53 19.08 1.62 -18.65
CA GLY A 53 19.78 0.37 -18.33
C GLY A 53 18.83 -0.75 -17.90
N LEU A 54 17.56 -0.69 -18.30
CA LEU A 54 16.52 -1.65 -17.93
C LEU A 54 16.04 -2.43 -19.16
N GLN A 55 15.72 -3.70 -18.98
CA GLN A 55 14.95 -4.47 -19.94
C GLN A 55 13.49 -4.59 -19.49
N ARG A 56 12.57 -4.97 -20.40
CA ARG A 56 11.14 -5.12 -20.08
C ARG A 56 10.88 -6.13 -18.96
N GLU A 57 11.63 -7.22 -18.94
CA GLU A 57 11.58 -8.24 -17.88
C GLU A 57 12.07 -7.73 -16.52
N ASP A 58 13.00 -6.79 -16.50
CA ASP A 58 13.58 -6.23 -15.28
C ASP A 58 12.68 -5.20 -14.60
N ILE A 59 11.63 -4.69 -15.28
CA ILE A 59 10.76 -3.62 -14.76
C ILE A 59 10.21 -3.98 -13.36
N LEU A 60 9.74 -5.21 -13.18
CA LEU A 60 9.18 -5.65 -11.89
C LEU A 60 10.27 -5.75 -10.81
N PHE A 61 11.43 -6.33 -11.14
CA PHE A 61 12.54 -6.43 -10.20
C PHE A 61 13.09 -5.06 -9.81
N HIS A 62 13.14 -4.11 -10.74
CA HIS A 62 13.54 -2.74 -10.50
C HIS A 62 12.57 -2.03 -9.55
N VAL A 63 11.26 -2.06 -9.85
CA VAL A 63 10.25 -1.32 -9.06
C VAL A 63 10.08 -1.91 -7.66
N PHE A 64 10.07 -3.23 -7.51
CA PHE A 64 9.88 -3.88 -6.20
C PHE A 64 11.18 -4.12 -5.43
N GLY A 65 12.33 -4.16 -6.11
CA GLY A 65 13.66 -4.33 -5.50
C GLY A 65 14.25 -3.04 -4.93
N ALA A 66 13.88 -1.87 -5.45
CA ALA A 66 14.38 -0.57 -4.98
C ALA A 66 13.91 -0.19 -3.57
N GLY A 67 12.85 -0.82 -3.03
CA GLY A 67 12.32 -0.56 -1.69
C GLY A 67 13.11 -1.19 -0.53
N ARG A 68 14.23 -1.88 -0.83
CA ARG A 68 15.08 -2.55 0.15
C ARG A 68 16.45 -1.85 0.23
N ARG A 69 16.47 -0.61 0.72
CA ARG A 69 17.68 0.12 1.15
C ARG A 69 17.39 0.91 2.41
#